data_AF-A0A8B9JV23-F1
#
_entry.id   AF-A0A8B9JV23-F1
#
_cell.length_a   1.000
_cell.length_b   1.000
_cell.length_c   1.000
_cell.angle_alpha   90.00
_cell.angle_beta   90.00
_cell.angle_gamma   90.00
#
_symmetry.space_group_name_H-M   'P 1'
#
loop_
_entity.id
_entity.type
_entity.pdbx_description
1 polymer ?
#
loop_
_entity_poly.entity_id
_entity_poly.type
_entity_poly.pdbx_seq_one_letter_code
_entity_poly.pdbx_strand_id
1 'polypeptide(L)'
;MCLSFTEEKLGQAERTELDAHLENLLGRAEATKHWTERVMKQTEVLLQPNPNVRMEEFLYEKLDRKLPTRANNHELLGECMIDAGHEFGPGTAYVNLFNIIVILCHRCYTCSIS
;
A
#
# COMPACT_ATOMS: atom_id res chain seq x y z
N MET A 1 -16.70 -70.04 -0.55
CA MET A 1 -17.21 -69.16 0.52
C MET A 1 -16.20 -68.04 0.70
N CYS A 2 -16.28 -67.01 -0.15
CA CYS A 2 -15.43 -65.81 -0.08
C CYS A 2 -16.27 -64.73 0.57
N LEU A 3 -16.11 -64.52 1.88
CA LEU A 3 -16.69 -63.39 2.61
C LEU A 3 -16.02 -63.21 3.97
N SER A 4 -14.72 -63.52 4.02
CA SER A 4 -13.88 -63.24 5.18
C SER A 4 -12.76 -62.33 4.72
N PHE A 5 -12.75 -61.11 5.25
CA PHE A 5 -11.54 -60.29 5.47
C PHE A 5 -11.13 -59.21 4.45
N THR A 6 -12.05 -58.46 3.83
CA THR A 6 -11.67 -57.22 3.10
C THR A 6 -12.72 -56.09 3.13
N GLU A 7 -13.44 -55.88 4.23
CA GLU A 7 -14.45 -54.80 4.30
C GLU A 7 -14.45 -53.97 5.60
N GLU A 8 -13.42 -54.07 6.46
CA GLU A 8 -13.42 -53.32 7.73
C GLU A 8 -12.27 -52.32 7.92
N LYS A 9 -11.41 -52.08 6.92
CA LYS A 9 -10.29 -51.10 7.07
C LYS A 9 -10.08 -50.09 5.95
N LEU A 10 -11.02 -49.94 5.01
CA LEU A 10 -10.92 -48.92 3.96
C LEU A 10 -11.90 -47.74 4.12
N GLY A 11 -12.88 -47.83 5.03
CA GLY A 11 -13.91 -46.79 5.15
C GLY A 11 -13.67 -45.71 6.21
N GLN A 12 -12.80 -45.96 7.21
CA GLN A 12 -12.70 -45.11 8.41
C GLN A 12 -11.39 -44.32 8.56
N ALA A 13 -10.30 -44.68 7.89
CA ALA A 13 -9.02 -43.96 8.03
C ALA A 13 -8.89 -42.82 7.00
N GLU A 14 -9.20 -43.07 5.73
CA GLU A 14 -9.05 -42.06 4.67
C GLU A 14 -10.07 -40.91 4.75
N ARG A 15 -11.30 -41.18 5.22
CA ARG A 15 -12.36 -40.17 5.25
C ARG A 15 -12.16 -39.09 6.32
N THR A 16 -11.45 -39.40 7.41
CA THR A 16 -11.12 -38.46 8.49
C THR A 16 -9.80 -37.71 8.28
N GLU A 17 -8.80 -38.33 7.63
CA GLU A 17 -7.52 -37.66 7.35
C GLU A 17 -7.61 -36.66 6.19
N LEU A 18 -8.38 -36.99 5.15
CA LEU A 18 -8.60 -36.09 4.02
C LEU A 18 -9.37 -34.82 4.46
N ASP A 19 -10.28 -34.97 5.41
CA ASP A 19 -11.08 -33.88 5.99
C ASP A 19 -10.19 -32.93 6.83
N ALA A 20 -9.36 -33.48 7.73
CA ALA A 20 -8.43 -32.69 8.53
C ALA A 20 -7.38 -31.93 7.69
N HIS A 21 -6.90 -32.53 6.60
CA HIS A 21 -5.96 -31.86 5.69
C HIS A 21 -6.63 -30.74 4.89
N LEU A 22 -7.86 -30.95 4.41
CA LEU A 22 -8.65 -29.91 3.75
C LEU A 22 -8.97 -28.75 4.70
N GLU A 23 -9.38 -29.03 5.93
CA GLU A 23 -9.59 -28.00 6.96
C GLU A 23 -8.30 -27.21 7.25
N ASN A 24 -7.14 -27.88 7.30
CA ASN A 24 -5.86 -27.20 7.46
C ASN A 24 -5.54 -26.29 6.27
N LEU A 25 -5.73 -26.77 5.04
CA LEU A 25 -5.53 -25.98 3.83
C LEU A 25 -6.49 -24.79 3.77
N LEU A 26 -7.75 -24.98 4.14
CA LEU A 26 -8.76 -23.93 4.18
C LEU A 26 -8.39 -22.88 5.24
N GLY A 27 -8.06 -23.30 6.45
CA GLY A 27 -7.62 -22.39 7.52
C GLY A 27 -6.37 -21.60 7.15
N ARG A 28 -5.42 -22.22 6.42
CA ARG A 28 -4.27 -21.52 5.86
C ARG A 28 -4.67 -20.53 4.77
N ALA A 29 -5.55 -20.90 3.85
CA ALA A 29 -6.03 -20.02 2.79
C ALA A 29 -6.75 -18.79 3.35
N GLU A 30 -7.61 -18.98 4.35
CA GLU A 30 -8.31 -17.90 5.06
C GLU A 30 -7.33 -17.00 5.81
N ALA A 31 -6.39 -17.59 6.55
CA ALA A 31 -5.36 -16.82 7.23
C ALA A 31 -4.51 -16.01 6.25
N THR A 32 -4.08 -16.61 5.13
CA THR A 32 -3.30 -15.93 4.10
C THR A 32 -4.10 -14.78 3.49
N LYS A 33 -5.37 -14.98 3.14
CA LYS A 33 -6.25 -13.92 2.64
C LYS A 33 -6.37 -12.78 3.65
N HIS A 34 -6.69 -13.11 4.90
CA HIS A 34 -6.85 -12.13 5.97
C HIS A 34 -5.59 -11.28 6.18
N TRP A 35 -4.43 -11.92 6.27
CA TRP A 35 -3.16 -11.22 6.48
C TRP A 35 -2.74 -10.41 5.26
N THR A 36 -2.96 -10.93 4.05
CA THR A 36 -2.66 -10.21 2.81
C THR A 36 -3.48 -8.93 2.71
N GLU A 37 -4.80 -9.01 2.91
CA GLU A 37 -5.68 -7.85 2.89
C GLU A 37 -5.31 -6.82 3.96
N ARG A 38 -4.93 -7.28 5.16
CA ARG A 38 -4.49 -6.39 6.25
C ARG A 38 -3.18 -5.69 5.91
N VAL A 39 -2.17 -6.42 5.44
CA VAL A 39 -0.88 -5.84 5.06
C VAL A 39 -1.07 -4.83 3.95
N MET A 40 -1.82 -5.15 2.90
CA MET A 40 -2.12 -4.20 1.81
C MET A 40 -2.76 -2.92 2.33
N LYS A 41 -3.82 -3.02 3.15
CA LYS A 41 -4.51 -1.85 3.72
C LYS A 41 -3.59 -1.01 4.60
N GLN A 42 -2.71 -1.62 5.39
CA GLN A 42 -1.76 -0.88 6.22
C GLN A 42 -0.68 -0.21 5.38
N THR A 43 -0.17 -0.88 4.34
CA THR A 43 0.80 -0.29 3.42
C THR A 43 0.22 0.90 2.66
N GLU A 44 -1.04 0.83 2.21
CA GLU A 44 -1.73 1.98 1.59
C GLU A 44 -1.82 3.19 2.53
N VAL A 45 -2.10 2.97 3.82
CA VAL A 45 -2.13 4.04 4.83
C VAL A 45 -0.76 4.66 5.03
N LEU A 46 0.31 3.86 5.01
CA LEU A 46 1.67 4.35 5.15
C LEU A 46 2.12 5.16 3.93
N LEU A 47 1.80 4.69 2.72
CA LEU A 47 2.18 5.35 1.47
C LEU A 47 1.38 6.65 1.25
N GLN A 48 0.08 6.63 1.55
CA GLN A 48 -0.80 7.79 1.40
C GLN A 48 -1.65 8.00 2.66
N PRO A 49 -1.12 8.67 3.70
CA PRO A 49 -1.83 8.83 4.97
C PRO A 49 -3.11 9.67 4.85
N ASN A 50 -3.27 10.46 3.79
CA ASN A 50 -4.46 11.27 3.55
C ASN A 50 -5.63 10.40 3.04
N PRO A 51 -6.71 10.23 3.83
CA PRO A 51 -7.84 9.38 3.46
C PRO A 51 -8.64 9.91 2.25
N ASN A 52 -8.68 11.22 2.03
CA ASN A 52 -9.38 11.82 0.90
C ASN A 52 -8.69 11.47 -0.42
N VAL A 53 -7.36 11.50 -0.43
CA VAL A 53 -6.57 11.14 -1.60
C VAL A 53 -6.74 9.65 -1.91
N ARG A 54 -6.64 8.78 -0.91
CA ARG A 54 -6.86 7.33 -1.08
C ARG A 54 -8.23 6.99 -1.66
N MET A 55 -9.29 7.66 -1.21
CA MET A 55 -10.64 7.43 -1.73
C MET A 55 -10.77 7.84 -3.19
N GLU A 56 -10.14 8.95 -3.56
CA GLU A 56 -10.11 9.44 -4.94
C GLU A 56 -9.31 8.49 -5.84
N GLU A 57 -8.12 8.05 -5.43
CA GLU A 57 -7.31 7.08 -6.17
C GLU A 57 -8.08 5.79 -6.44
N PHE A 58 -8.77 5.26 -5.42
CA PHE A 58 -9.66 4.11 -5.57
C PHE A 58 -10.79 4.38 -6.58
N LEU A 59 -11.37 5.58 -6.57
CA LEU A 59 -12.43 5.95 -7.51
C LEU A 59 -11.91 6.02 -8.96
N TYR A 60 -10.74 6.62 -9.18
CA TYR A 60 -10.10 6.72 -10.49
C TYR A 60 -9.69 5.35 -11.03
N GLU A 61 -9.16 4.47 -10.17
CA GLU A 61 -8.86 3.08 -10.52
C GLU A 61 -10.12 2.31 -10.94
N LYS A 62 -11.23 2.46 -10.22
CA LYS A 62 -12.51 1.81 -10.58
C LYS A 62 -13.15 2.38 -11.84
N LEU A 63 -12.87 3.64 -12.18
CA LEU A 63 -13.38 4.30 -13.40
C LEU A 63 -12.45 4.10 -14.61
N ASP A 64 -11.33 3.38 -14.44
CA ASP A 64 -10.28 3.17 -15.45
C ASP A 64 -9.77 4.51 -16.05
N ARG A 65 -9.70 5.52 -15.19
CA ARG A 65 -9.27 6.89 -15.55
C ARG A 65 -7.87 7.12 -15.00
N LYS A 66 -7.06 7.89 -15.74
CA LYS A 66 -5.75 8.32 -15.26
C LYS A 66 -5.92 9.14 -13.98
N LEU A 67 -5.15 8.80 -12.96
CA LEU A 67 -5.05 9.61 -11.75
C LEU A 67 -4.58 11.03 -12.14
N PRO A 68 -5.18 12.08 -11.57
CA PRO A 68 -4.66 13.43 -11.73
C PRO A 68 -3.26 13.50 -11.12
N THR A 69 -2.29 14.03 -11.88
CA THR A 69 -0.94 14.31 -11.34
C THR A 69 -1.07 15.37 -10.25
N ARG A 70 -0.99 14.95 -8.99
CA ARG A 70 -1.00 15.87 -7.86
C ARG A 70 0.40 16.37 -7.57
N ALA A 71 0.52 17.67 -7.36
CA ALA A 71 1.71 18.26 -6.78
C ALA A 71 1.91 17.66 -5.37
N ASN A 72 3.09 17.10 -5.13
CA ASN A 72 3.51 16.59 -3.84
C ASN A 72 3.54 17.75 -2.82
N ASN A 73 3.32 17.46 -1.53
CA ASN A 73 3.41 18.47 -0.46
C ASN A 73 4.73 19.26 -0.51
N HIS A 74 5.81 18.60 -0.93
CA HIS A 74 7.13 19.21 -1.11
C HIS A 74 7.18 20.18 -2.30
N GLU A 75 6.47 19.86 -3.39
CA GLU A 75 6.36 20.72 -4.58
C GLU A 75 5.50 21.93 -4.26
N LEU A 76 4.36 21.75 -3.58
CA LEU A 76 3.51 22.85 -3.12
C LEU A 76 4.26 23.79 -2.16
N LEU A 77 5.03 23.23 -1.22
CA LEU A 77 5.88 24.02 -0.34
C LEU A 77 6.96 24.78 -1.13
N GLY A 78 7.55 24.13 -2.14
CA GLY A 78 8.51 24.74 -3.04
C GLY A 78 7.93 25.92 -3.81
N GLU A 79 6.74 25.76 -4.39
CA GLU A 79 6.01 26.82 -5.08
C GLU A 79 5.71 27.99 -4.13
N CYS A 80 5.16 27.73 -2.93
CA CYS A 80 4.92 28.78 -1.94
C CYS A 80 6.19 29.54 -1.54
N MET A 81 7.32 28.84 -1.40
CA MET A 81 8.61 29.46 -1.06
C MET A 81 9.16 30.31 -2.21
N ILE A 82 8.96 29.89 -3.46
CA ILE A 82 9.33 30.65 -4.66
C ILE A 82 8.47 31.92 -4.78
N ASP A 83 7.15 31.78 -4.63
CA ASP A 83 6.21 32.88 -4.69
C ASP A 83 6.48 33.92 -3.59
N ALA A 84 6.70 33.46 -2.36
CA ALA A 84 7.10 34.33 -1.25
C ALA A 84 8.43 35.05 -1.56
N GLY A 85 9.43 34.34 -2.08
CA GLY A 85 10.69 34.94 -2.50
C GLY A 85 10.54 36.02 -3.57
N HIS A 86 9.56 35.87 -4.47
CA HIS A 86 9.22 36.86 -5.48
C HIS A 86 8.57 38.11 -4.87
N GLU A 87 7.68 37.96 -3.89
CA GLU A 87 7.04 39.08 -3.16
C GLU A 87 8.04 39.89 -2.32
N PHE A 88 9.02 39.22 -1.69
CA PHE A 88 10.03 39.91 -0.87
C PHE A 88 11.04 40.73 -1.70
N GLY A 89 11.11 40.51 -3.00
CA GLY A 89 11.96 41.26 -3.93
C GLY A 89 13.44 40.82 -3.95
N PRO A 90 14.13 41.00 -5.09
CA PRO A 90 15.52 40.61 -5.26
C PRO A 90 16.43 41.53 -4.44
N GLY A 91 17.06 40.99 -3.39
CA GLY A 91 18.00 41.74 -2.54
C GLY A 91 17.90 41.40 -1.05
N THR A 92 16.88 40.66 -0.64
CA THR A 92 16.75 40.18 0.74
C THR A 92 17.47 38.84 0.93
N ALA A 93 18.08 38.63 2.11
CA ALA A 93 18.74 37.36 2.45
C ALA A 93 17.77 36.15 2.42
N TYR A 94 16.46 36.41 2.48
CA TYR A 94 15.40 35.41 2.49
C TYR A 94 15.27 34.67 1.16
N VAL A 95 15.50 35.32 0.02
CA VAL A 95 15.39 34.68 -1.32
C VAL A 95 16.38 33.52 -1.46
N ASN A 96 17.62 33.72 -1.01
CA ASN A 96 18.65 32.68 -1.03
C ASN A 96 18.32 31.55 -0.06
N LEU A 97 17.78 31.88 1.12
CA LEU A 97 17.36 30.90 2.12
C LEU A 97 16.23 30.01 1.59
N PHE A 98 15.19 30.60 1.00
CA PHE A 98 14.08 29.85 0.41
C PHE A 98 14.57 28.94 -0.72
N ASN A 99 15.42 29.41 -1.63
CA ASN A 99 16.01 28.57 -2.68
C ASN A 99 16.80 27.38 -2.13
N ILE A 100 17.63 27.60 -1.11
CA ILE A 100 18.39 26.52 -0.47
C ILE A 100 17.45 25.50 0.17
N ILE A 101 16.39 25.95 0.86
CA ILE A 101 15.41 25.07 1.48
C ILE A 101 14.70 24.22 0.42
N VAL A 102 14.27 24.80 -0.70
CA VAL A 102 13.64 24.06 -1.81
C VAL A 102 14.58 22.98 -2.36
N ILE A 103 15.85 23.32 -2.62
CA ILE A 103 16.85 22.38 -3.13
C ILE A 103 17.11 21.24 -2.14
N LEU A 104 17.23 21.54 -0.83
CA LEU A 104 17.45 20.54 0.20
C LEU A 104 16.23 19.62 0.38
N CYS A 105 15.03 20.19 0.30
CA CYS A 105 13.78 19.44 0.42
C CYS A 105 13.62 18.45 -0.74
N HIS A 106 13.86 18.89 -1.98
CA HIS A 106 13.83 18.03 -3.17
C HIS A 106 14.89 16.93 -3.09
N ARG A 107 16.12 17.24 -2.65
CA ARG A 107 17.19 16.26 -2.51
C ARG A 107 16.90 15.21 -1.43
N CYS A 108 16.35 15.62 -0.28
CA CYS A 108 15.92 14.67 0.76
C CYS A 108 14.79 13.76 0.26
N TYR A 109 13.78 14.32 -0.41
CA TYR A 109 12.67 13.54 -0.96
C TYR A 109 13.14 12.49 -1.97
N THR A 110 14.01 12.87 -2.91
CA THR A 110 14.60 11.90 -3.87
C THR A 110 15.42 10.81 -3.20
N CYS A 111 16.05 11.11 -2.06
CA CYS A 111 16.86 10.15 -1.31
C CYS A 111 16.04 9.22 -0.42
N SER A 112 14.82 9.61 -0.03
CA SER A 112 13.90 8.74 0.72
C SER A 112 13.16 7.72 -0.14
N ILE A 113 13.17 7.90 -1.48
CA ILE A 113 12.47 7.02 -2.44
C ILE A 113 13.44 6.07 -3.17
N SER A 114 14.76 6.30 -3.07
CA SER A 114 15.82 5.46 -3.64
C SER A 114 16.37 4.47 -2.61
#